data_AF-A0A947SW41-F1
#
_entry.id   AF-A0A947SW41-F1
#
_cell.length_a   1.000
_cell.length_b   1.000
_cell.length_c   1.000
_cell.angle_alpha   90.00
_cell.angle_beta   90.00
_cell.angle_gamma   90.00
#
_symmetry.space_group_name_H-M   'P 1'
#
loop_
_entity.id
_entity.type
_entity.pdbx_description
1 polymer ?
#
loop_
_entity_poly.entity_id
_entity_poly.type
_entity_poly.pdbx_seq_one_letter_code
_entity_poly.pdbx_strand_id
1 'polypeptide(L)'
;MDEPSTKPYLIRAIYEWCADAGYTPYLAVQVDEYTQVPAGYVKDGQIVLNVGGDAVKNLQLGNEDISCNGRFGGVAHQLMIPVAAVIGIFAKETGQGL
;
A
#
# COMPACT_ATOMS: atom_id res chain seq x y z
N MET A 1 -8.80 -10.08 -25.73
CA MET A 1 -8.22 -10.75 -24.55
C MET A 1 -7.83 -9.60 -23.65
N ASP A 2 -8.49 -9.44 -22.50
CA ASP A 2 -8.16 -8.33 -21.60
C ASP A 2 -6.76 -8.58 -21.06
N GLU A 3 -5.85 -7.65 -21.34
CA GLU A 3 -4.47 -7.72 -20.88
C GLU A 3 -4.42 -7.43 -19.38
N PRO A 4 -3.67 -8.20 -18.58
CA PRO A 4 -3.55 -7.93 -17.14
C PRO A 4 -2.93 -6.56 -16.89
N SER A 5 -3.44 -5.84 -15.88
CA SER A 5 -2.91 -4.53 -15.51
C SER A 5 -1.42 -4.61 -15.16
N THR A 6 -0.64 -3.64 -15.61
CA THR A 6 0.78 -3.50 -15.25
C THR A 6 0.97 -2.90 -13.85
N LYS A 7 -0.06 -2.26 -13.30
CA LYS A 7 -0.04 -1.58 -12.00
C LYS A 7 0.51 -2.42 -10.83
N PRO A 8 0.06 -3.66 -10.56
CA PRO A 8 0.62 -4.45 -9.45
C PRO A 8 2.11 -4.78 -9.62
N TYR A 9 2.58 -4.94 -10.86
CA TYR A 9 3.99 -5.21 -11.14
C TYR A 9 4.85 -3.98 -10.88
N LEU A 10 4.38 -2.81 -11.31
CA LEU A 10 5.04 -1.54 -11.02
C LEU A 10 5.06 -1.24 -9.51
N ILE A 11 3.98 -1.58 -8.79
CA ILE A 11 3.96 -1.46 -7.33
C ILE A 11 5.07 -2.28 -6.68
N ARG A 12 5.22 -3.55 -7.07
CA ARG A 12 6.32 -4.40 -6.58
C ARG A 12 7.69 -3.85 -6.92
N ALA A 13 7.88 -3.38 -8.15
CA ALA A 13 9.16 -2.81 -8.58
C ALA A 13 9.56 -1.58 -7.76
N ILE A 14 8.63 -0.64 -7.49
CA ILE A 14 8.91 0.53 -6.67
C ILE A 14 9.09 0.17 -5.20
N TYR A 15 8.36 -0.83 -4.69
CA TYR A 15 8.57 -1.35 -3.35
C TYR A 15 9.99 -1.90 -3.17
N GLU A 16 10.44 -2.76 -4.10
CA GLU A 16 11.79 -3.34 -4.09
C GLU A 16 12.85 -2.24 -4.21
N TRP A 17 12.66 -1.28 -5.12
CA TRP A 17 13.54 -0.13 -5.22
C TRP A 17 13.64 0.69 -3.93
N CYS A 18 12.51 0.92 -3.24
CA CYS A 18 12.53 1.59 -1.93
C CYS A 18 13.37 0.81 -0.93
N ALA A 19 13.20 -0.51 -0.86
CA ALA A 19 13.96 -1.36 0.06
C ALA A 19 15.46 -1.32 -0.23
N ASP A 20 15.86 -1.46 -1.50
CA ASP A 20 17.26 -1.42 -1.93
C ASP A 20 17.92 -0.05 -1.66
N ALA A 21 17.15 1.03 -1.81
CA ALA A 21 17.61 2.38 -1.53
C ALA A 21 17.61 2.75 -0.03
N GLY A 22 17.08 1.88 0.84
CA GLY A 22 16.93 2.16 2.27
C GLY A 22 15.81 3.17 2.58
N TYR A 23 14.81 3.28 1.71
CA TYR A 23 13.65 4.16 1.86
C TYR A 23 12.44 3.44 2.43
N THR A 24 11.49 4.21 2.97
CA THR A 24 10.24 3.68 3.52
C THR A 24 9.14 3.73 2.45
N PRO A 25 8.66 2.57 1.94
CA PRO A 25 7.61 2.55 0.93
C PRO A 25 6.25 2.89 1.53
N TYR A 26 5.59 3.90 0.95
CA TYR A 26 4.26 4.37 1.32
C TYR A 26 3.28 4.12 0.16
N LEU A 27 2.08 3.62 0.47
CA LEU A 27 0.97 3.49 -0.48
C LEU A 27 -0.07 4.59 -0.22
N ALA A 28 -0.40 5.38 -1.24
CA ALA A 28 -1.60 6.19 -1.24
C ALA A 28 -2.78 5.38 -1.79
N VAL A 29 -3.91 5.42 -1.10
CA VAL A 29 -5.08 4.59 -1.41
C VAL A 29 -6.33 5.45 -1.39
N GLN A 30 -7.15 5.34 -2.44
CA GLN A 30 -8.51 5.86 -2.48
C GLN A 30 -9.43 4.83 -1.82
N VAL A 31 -10.02 5.18 -0.69
CA VAL A 31 -10.83 4.28 0.13
C VAL A 31 -12.22 4.15 -0.48
N ASP A 32 -12.68 2.91 -0.64
CA ASP A 32 -14.02 2.55 -1.12
C ASP A 32 -14.59 1.35 -0.32
N GLU A 33 -15.76 0.85 -0.73
CA GLU A 33 -16.45 -0.27 -0.08
C GLU A 33 -15.71 -1.62 -0.13
N TYR A 34 -14.72 -1.78 -1.03
CA TYR A 34 -13.90 -2.98 -1.16
C TYR A 34 -12.58 -2.88 -0.39
N THR A 35 -12.22 -1.69 0.11
CA THR A 35 -11.05 -1.51 0.97
C THR A 35 -11.33 -1.90 2.42
N GLN A 36 -10.41 -2.64 3.04
CA GLN A 36 -10.43 -2.94 4.47
C GLN A 36 -9.29 -2.20 5.16
N VAL A 37 -9.61 -1.03 5.71
CA VAL A 37 -8.69 -0.18 6.47
C VAL A 37 -9.39 0.44 7.67
N PRO A 38 -8.67 0.83 8.74
CA PRO A 38 -9.29 1.48 9.90
C PRO A 38 -9.86 2.86 9.55
N ALA A 39 -11.18 2.99 9.52
CA ALA A 39 -11.89 4.18 9.07
C ALA A 39 -11.47 5.49 9.79
N GLY A 40 -11.09 5.41 11.07
CA GLY A 40 -10.62 6.58 11.84
C GLY A 40 -9.31 7.22 11.35
N TYR A 41 -8.59 6.56 10.44
CA TYR A 41 -7.36 7.06 9.84
C TYR A 41 -7.53 7.53 8.39
N VAL A 42 -8.75 7.41 7.85
CA VAL A 42 -9.10 7.89 6.52
C VAL A 42 -9.37 9.39 6.58
N LYS A 43 -8.79 10.14 5.63
CA LYS A 43 -8.97 11.59 5.49
C LYS A 43 -9.32 11.91 4.05
N ASP A 44 -10.40 12.65 3.83
CA ASP A 44 -10.88 13.04 2.51
C ASP A 44 -11.05 11.85 1.55
N GLY A 45 -11.51 10.71 2.09
CA GLY A 45 -11.68 9.46 1.35
C GLY A 45 -10.38 8.75 0.98
N GLN A 46 -9.24 9.18 1.52
CA GLN A 46 -7.94 8.59 1.23
C GLN A 46 -7.22 8.15 2.50
N ILE A 47 -6.30 7.21 2.35
CA ILE A 47 -5.38 6.81 3.40
C ILE A 47 -3.98 6.60 2.81
N VAL A 48 -2.96 6.99 3.58
CA VAL A 48 -1.56 6.72 3.26
C VAL A 48 -1.04 5.67 4.23
N LEU A 49 -0.58 4.55 3.71
CA LEU A 49 -0.13 3.39 4.46
C LEU A 49 1.38 3.25 4.36
N ASN A 50 2.06 3.17 5.51
CA ASN A 50 3.44 2.70 5.55
C ASN A 50 3.44 1.19 5.38
N VAL A 51 4.02 0.69 4.29
CA VAL A 51 4.13 -0.75 4.01
C VAL A 51 5.56 -1.27 4.13
N GLY A 52 6.49 -0.48 4.67
CA GLY A 52 7.85 -0.95 4.95
C GLY A 52 7.88 -2.15 5.88
N GLY A 53 8.90 -3.01 5.72
CA GLY A 53 9.02 -4.28 6.45
C GLY A 53 8.98 -4.15 7.98
N ASP A 54 9.36 -3.01 8.54
CA ASP A 54 9.30 -2.73 9.98
C ASP A 54 7.90 -2.30 10.46
N ALA A 55 7.06 -1.79 9.56
CA ALA A 55 5.75 -1.23 9.89
C ALA A 55 4.61 -2.25 9.81
N VAL A 56 4.74 -3.24 8.91
CA VAL A 56 3.70 -4.23 8.65
C VAL A 56 4.23 -5.65 8.69
N LYS A 57 3.35 -6.62 8.95
CA LYS A 57 3.66 -8.06 8.94
C LYS A 57 2.86 -8.78 7.88
N ASN A 58 3.43 -9.87 7.35
CA ASN A 58 2.79 -10.72 6.34
C ASN A 58 2.32 -9.91 5.12
N LEU A 59 3.17 -8.98 4.64
CA LEU A 59 2.86 -8.20 3.46
C LEU A 59 2.80 -9.11 2.23
N GLN A 60 1.69 -9.03 1.50
CA GLN A 60 1.50 -9.65 0.20
C GLN A 60 1.16 -8.56 -0.80
N LEU A 61 2.00 -8.42 -1.84
CA LEU A 61 1.79 -7.51 -2.96
C LEU A 61 1.21 -8.31 -4.13
N GLY A 62 -0.07 -8.66 -4.04
CA GLY A 62 -0.78 -9.48 -5.03
C GLY A 62 -1.10 -8.72 -6.32
N ASN A 63 -1.71 -9.43 -7.27
CA ASN A 63 -2.15 -8.83 -8.53
C ASN A 63 -3.52 -8.16 -8.42
N GLU A 64 -4.38 -8.67 -7.54
CA GLU A 64 -5.75 -8.17 -7.34
C GLU A 64 -5.82 -7.30 -6.08
N ASP A 65 -5.17 -7.72 -5.00
CA ASP A 65 -5.13 -7.02 -3.73
C ASP A 65 -3.73 -6.99 -3.10
N ILE A 66 -3.55 -6.03 -2.20
CA ILE A 66 -2.43 -5.92 -1.29
C ILE A 66 -2.97 -6.19 0.11
N SER A 67 -2.38 -7.14 0.83
CA SER A 67 -2.78 -7.46 2.20
C SER A 67 -1.60 -7.45 3.16
N CYS A 68 -1.84 -7.02 4.40
CA CYS A 68 -0.84 -7.02 5.46
C CYS A 68 -1.50 -6.85 6.83
N ASN A 69 -0.69 -6.96 7.89
CA ASN A 69 -1.11 -6.64 9.26
C ASN A 69 -0.33 -5.42 9.74
N GLY A 70 -1.04 -4.33 10.04
CA GLY A 70 -0.46 -3.08 10.56
C GLY A 70 -0.96 -2.76 11.96
N ARG A 71 -0.33 -1.79 12.62
CA ARG A 71 -0.80 -1.26 13.91
C ARG A 71 -1.18 0.20 13.79
N PHE A 72 -2.38 0.53 14.24
CA PHE A 72 -2.94 1.87 14.24
C PHE A 72 -3.31 2.24 15.68
N GLY A 73 -2.65 3.27 16.23
CA GLY A 73 -2.84 3.63 17.64
C GLY A 73 -2.45 2.51 18.60
N GLY A 74 -1.52 1.62 18.20
CA GLY A 74 -1.12 0.45 18.97
C GLY A 74 -2.04 -0.78 18.80
N VAL A 75 -3.20 -0.65 18.17
CA VAL A 75 -4.14 -1.75 17.90
C VAL A 75 -3.80 -2.42 16.58
N ALA A 76 -3.77 -3.75 16.54
CA ALA A 76 -3.47 -4.50 15.32
C ALA A 76 -4.70 -4.56 14.41
N HIS A 77 -4.48 -4.37 13.11
CA HIS A 77 -5.51 -4.46 12.08
C HIS A 77 -4.98 -5.28 10.90
N GLN A 78 -5.84 -6.16 10.40
CA GLN A 78 -5.65 -6.76 9.08
C GLN A 78 -6.13 -5.75 8.03
N LEU A 79 -5.29 -5.54 7.02
CA LEU A 79 -5.55 -4.63 5.91
C LEU A 79 -5.72 -5.45 4.63
N MET A 80 -6.66 -5.02 3.79
CA MET A 80 -6.82 -5.51 2.41
C MET A 80 -7.14 -4.31 1.52
N ILE A 81 -6.36 -4.13 0.46
CA ILE A 81 -6.45 -3.00 -0.45
C ILE A 81 -6.52 -3.55 -1.88
N PRO A 82 -7.64 -3.40 -2.60
CA PRO A 82 -7.67 -3.69 -4.02
C PRO A 82 -6.62 -2.87 -4.78
N VAL A 83 -5.90 -3.48 -5.72
CA VAL A 83 -4.90 -2.78 -6.55
C VAL A 83 -5.54 -1.64 -7.35
N ALA A 84 -6.82 -1.77 -7.71
CA ALA A 84 -7.59 -0.71 -8.34
C ALA A 84 -7.66 0.57 -7.49
N ALA A 85 -7.75 0.42 -6.16
CA ALA A 85 -7.86 1.53 -5.19
C ALA A 85 -6.53 2.24 -4.90
N VAL A 86 -5.39 1.66 -5.28
CA VAL A 86 -4.07 2.28 -5.08
C VAL A 86 -3.92 3.52 -5.96
N ILE A 87 -3.70 4.69 -5.38
CA ILE A 87 -3.43 5.92 -6.13
C ILE A 87 -1.98 5.93 -6.60
N GLY A 88 -1.06 5.53 -5.72
CA GLY A 88 0.37 5.49 -6.02
C GLY A 88 1.20 4.81 -4.93
N ILE A 89 2.45 4.52 -5.25
CA ILE A 89 3.47 4.02 -4.32
C ILE A 89 4.71 4.91 -4.41
N PHE A 90 5.26 5.32 -3.27
CA PHE A 90 6.40 6.23 -3.23
C PHE A 90 7.25 6.06 -1.98
N ALA A 91 8.50 6.50 -2.08
CA ALA A 91 9.39 6.64 -0.94
C ALA A 91 8.94 7.83 -0.06
N LYS A 92 8.71 7.59 1.23
CA LYS A 92 8.35 8.61 2.21
C LYS A 92 9.35 9.77 2.24
N GLU A 93 10.64 9.46 2.10
CA GLU A 93 11.76 10.37 2.28
C GLU A 93 11.89 11.39 1.14
N THR A 94 11.55 10.98 -0.08
CA THR A 94 11.81 11.76 -1.30
C THR A 94 10.55 12.12 -2.07
N GLY A 95 9.43 11.43 -1.81
CA GLY A 95 8.21 11.50 -2.61
C GLY A 95 8.34 10.87 -4.00
N GLN A 96 9.48 10.25 -4.32
CA GLN A 96 9.69 9.59 -5.62
C GLN A 96 8.96 8.25 -5.68
N GLY A 97 8.35 7.97 -6.82
CA GLY A 97 7.53 6.79 -7.02
C GLY A 97 6.66 6.89 -8.27
N LEU A 98 5.53 6.19 -8.23
CA LEU A 98 4.52 6.11 -9.29
C LEU A 98 3.14 6.46 -8.74
#